data_AF-A0A8J3EQA9-F1
#
_entry.id   AF-A0A8J3EQA9-F1
#
_cell.length_a   1.000
_cell.length_b   1.000
_cell.length_c   1.000
_cell.angle_alpha   90.00
_cell.angle_beta   90.00
_cell.angle_gamma   90.00
#
_symmetry.space_group_name_H-M   'P 1'
#
loop_
_entity.id
_entity.type
_entity.pdbx_description
1 polymer ?
#
loop_
_entity_poly.entity_id
_entity_poly.type
_entity_poly.pdbx_seq_one_letter_code
_entity_poly.pdbx_strand_id
1 'polypeptide(L)'
;MIDTISALATACFAFACGIFLTLSYIESPVRAVMGNPMTRTVPDEKARTIHATLNRLIRLLPPTMMTTMGTGTILLVAQAWQLDFAWEPLTVLIVLLLCLGYMLSRLFGRIEAVKDYPSDGDIEIVREGLGKLAALHHVGLVSSALTLLLQVTLVCA
;
A
#
# COMPACT_ATOMS: atom_id res chain seq x y z
N MET A 1 0.66 26.68 13.76
CA MET A 1 0.88 25.72 14.87
C MET A 1 0.17 24.46 14.46
N ILE A 2 0.88 23.34 14.28
CA ILE A 2 0.27 22.08 13.83
C ILE A 2 -0.62 21.55 14.95
N ASP A 3 -1.90 21.36 14.68
CA ASP A 3 -2.81 20.76 15.66
C ASP A 3 -2.51 19.26 15.85
N THR A 4 -3.01 18.68 16.94
CA THR A 4 -2.75 17.27 17.28
C THR A 4 -3.28 16.31 16.22
N ILE A 5 -4.39 16.63 15.55
CA ILE A 5 -4.99 15.75 14.53
C ILE A 5 -4.11 15.70 13.29
N SER A 6 -3.61 16.85 12.85
CA SER A 6 -2.69 17.02 11.73
C SER A 6 -1.40 16.24 11.96
N ALA A 7 -0.84 16.34 13.17
CA ALA A 7 0.35 15.59 13.55
C ALA A 7 0.10 14.07 13.54
N LEU A 8 -1.02 13.61 14.09
CA LEU A 8 -1.39 12.19 14.10
C LEU A 8 -1.68 11.65 12.69
N ALA A 9 -2.38 12.41 11.85
CA ALA A 9 -2.65 12.04 10.47
C ALA A 9 -1.33 11.89 9.69
N THR A 10 -0.44 12.88 9.80
CA THR A 10 0.90 12.84 9.20
C THR A 10 1.69 11.63 9.69
N ALA A 11 1.67 11.33 11.00
CA ALA A 11 2.34 10.16 11.56
C ALA A 11 1.77 8.84 11.02
N CYS A 12 0.45 8.71 10.89
CA CYS A 12 -0.19 7.53 10.31
C CYS A 12 0.25 7.30 8.86
N PHE A 13 0.24 8.33 8.01
CA PHE A 13 0.64 8.17 6.60
C PHE A 13 2.16 8.01 6.44
N ALA A 14 2.98 8.62 7.30
CA ALA A 14 4.41 8.36 7.35
C ALA A 14 4.70 6.90 7.75
N PHE A 15 3.98 6.37 8.73
CA PHE A 15 4.09 4.98 9.14
C PHE A 15 3.66 4.01 8.04
N ALA A 16 2.51 4.26 7.39
CA ALA A 16 2.04 3.49 6.24
C ALA A 16 3.05 3.51 5.09
N CYS A 17 3.62 4.67 4.77
CA CYS A 17 4.65 4.82 3.76
C CYS A 17 5.91 4.00 4.11
N GLY A 18 6.37 4.04 5.37
CA GLY A 18 7.50 3.24 5.84
C GLY A 18 7.28 1.73 5.72
N ILE A 19 6.08 1.25 6.02
CA ILE A 19 5.70 -0.16 5.82
C ILE A 19 5.79 -0.52 4.34
N PHE A 20 5.12 0.24 3.47
CA PHE A 20 5.12 -0.04 2.03
C PHE A 20 6.52 0.07 1.41
N LEU A 21 7.33 1.02 1.86
CA LEU A 21 8.71 1.16 1.41
C LEU A 21 9.55 -0.07 1.79
N THR A 22 9.38 -0.58 3.00
CA THR A 22 10.05 -1.81 3.45
C THR A 22 9.64 -3.01 2.60
N LEU A 23 8.35 -3.14 2.27
CA LEU A 23 7.87 -4.17 1.34
C LEU A 23 8.46 -4.02 -0.06
N SER A 24 8.53 -2.79 -0.59
CA SER A 24 9.16 -2.53 -1.89
C SER A 24 10.64 -2.93 -1.94
N TYR A 25 11.38 -2.82 -0.82
CA TYR A 25 12.76 -3.32 -0.76
C TYR A 25 12.83 -4.84 -0.85
N ILE A 26 11.91 -5.54 -0.19
CA ILE A 26 11.80 -7.02 -0.25
C ILE A 26 11.43 -7.46 -1.68
N GLU A 27 10.60 -6.68 -2.38
CA GLU A 27 10.10 -6.96 -3.73
C GLU A 27 11.06 -6.54 -4.85
N SER A 28 12.04 -5.68 -4.55
CA SER A 28 13.03 -5.19 -5.52
C SER A 28 13.64 -6.29 -6.41
N PRO A 29 14.04 -7.48 -5.89
CA PRO A 29 14.62 -8.54 -6.72
C PRO A 29 13.66 -9.15 -7.75
N VAL A 30 12.34 -8.99 -7.56
CA VAL A 30 11.30 -9.58 -8.41
C VAL A 30 10.49 -8.52 -9.15
N ARG A 31 10.95 -7.26 -9.16
CA ARG A 31 10.25 -6.14 -9.79
C ARG A 31 9.91 -6.38 -11.26
N ALA A 32 10.78 -7.09 -11.99
CA ALA A 32 10.53 -7.45 -13.39
C ALA A 32 9.27 -8.33 -13.57
N VAL A 33 8.93 -9.15 -12.57
CA VAL A 33 7.75 -10.03 -12.56
C VAL A 33 6.45 -9.22 -12.46
N MET A 34 6.49 -7.99 -11.92
CA MET A 34 5.32 -7.12 -11.84
C MET A 34 4.80 -6.69 -13.21
N GLY A 35 5.72 -6.43 -14.16
CA GLY A 35 5.37 -6.01 -15.51
C GLY A 35 5.19 -7.19 -16.47
N ASN A 36 6.04 -8.21 -16.33
CA ASN A 36 5.96 -9.44 -17.11
C ASN A 36 6.20 -10.66 -16.19
N PRO A 37 5.14 -11.34 -15.74
CA PRO A 37 5.25 -12.49 -14.85
C PRO A 37 6.20 -13.57 -15.39
N MET A 38 6.20 -13.80 -16.70
CA MET A 38 6.98 -14.86 -17.36
C MET A 38 8.40 -14.42 -17.79
N THR A 39 8.89 -13.31 -17.25
CA THR A 39 10.26 -12.85 -17.54
C THR A 39 11.33 -13.88 -17.13
N ARG A 40 12.25 -14.21 -18.03
CA ARG A 40 13.38 -15.10 -17.72
C ARG A 40 14.47 -14.45 -16.87
N THR A 41 14.37 -13.14 -16.60
CA THR A 41 15.36 -12.39 -15.82
C THR A 41 15.35 -12.74 -14.32
N VAL A 42 14.29 -13.36 -13.82
CA VAL A 42 14.14 -13.76 -12.42
C VAL A 42 14.11 -15.29 -12.35
N PRO A 43 15.08 -15.93 -11.67
CA PRO A 43 15.07 -17.38 -11.46
C PRO A 43 13.86 -17.82 -10.63
N ASP A 44 13.33 -19.00 -10.91
CA ASP A 44 12.13 -19.52 -10.25
C ASP A 44 12.32 -19.71 -8.74
N GLU A 45 13.49 -20.18 -8.31
CA GLU A 45 13.86 -20.29 -6.89
C GLU A 45 13.77 -18.93 -6.16
N LYS A 46 14.21 -17.85 -6.84
CA LYS A 46 14.13 -16.48 -6.31
C LYS A 46 12.67 -16.05 -6.18
N ALA A 47 11.85 -16.31 -7.21
CA ALA A 47 10.42 -15.99 -7.19
C ALA A 47 9.69 -16.72 -6.06
N ARG A 48 9.95 -18.02 -5.88
CA ARG A 48 9.38 -18.83 -4.78
C ARG A 48 9.82 -18.32 -3.40
N THR A 49 11.09 -17.97 -3.24
CA THR A 49 11.62 -17.45 -1.98
C THR A 49 10.95 -16.13 -1.57
N ILE A 50 10.82 -15.19 -2.52
CA ILE A 50 10.16 -13.92 -2.26
C ILE A 50 8.65 -14.11 -2.05
N HIS A 51 7.99 -14.99 -2.84
CA HIS A 51 6.58 -15.33 -2.63
C HIS A 51 6.33 -15.89 -1.23
N ALA A 52 7.15 -16.85 -0.77
CA ALA A 52 7.03 -17.41 0.58
C ALA A 52 7.25 -16.35 1.67
N THR A 53 8.21 -15.45 1.47
CA THR A 53 8.49 -14.33 2.38
C THR A 53 7.28 -13.39 2.47
N LEU A 54 6.74 -12.98 1.32
CA LEU A 54 5.56 -12.10 1.26
C LEU A 54 4.31 -12.79 1.81
N ASN A 55 4.08 -14.07 1.51
CA ASN A 55 2.93 -14.81 2.04
C ASN A 55 2.96 -14.86 3.58
N ARG A 56 4.13 -15.04 4.19
CA ARG A 56 4.28 -14.96 5.65
C ARG A 56 3.97 -13.56 6.18
N LEU A 57 4.48 -12.52 5.51
CA LEU A 57 4.27 -11.12 5.88
C LEU A 57 2.80 -10.69 5.73
N ILE A 58 2.12 -11.10 4.66
CA ILE A 58 0.71 -10.80 4.37
C ILE A 58 -0.25 -11.47 5.34
N ARG A 59 0.18 -12.43 6.15
CA ARG A 59 -0.67 -12.93 7.25
C ARG A 59 -0.67 -11.99 8.47
N LEU A 60 0.34 -11.13 8.60
CA LEU A 60 0.53 -10.22 9.74
C LEU A 60 0.24 -8.76 9.40
N LEU A 61 0.58 -8.32 8.19
CA LEU A 61 0.51 -6.92 7.78
C LEU A 61 -0.88 -6.37 7.45
N PRO A 62 -1.85 -7.12 6.88
CA PRO A 62 -3.14 -6.56 6.49
C PRO A 62 -3.94 -5.98 7.65
N PRO A 63 -4.02 -6.60 8.84
CA PRO A 63 -4.66 -5.97 9.99
C PRO A 63 -4.02 -4.62 10.33
N THR A 64 -2.69 -4.56 10.43
CA THR A 64 -1.96 -3.33 10.75
C THR A 64 -2.13 -2.24 9.69
N MET A 65 -2.13 -2.62 8.40
CA MET A 65 -2.33 -1.67 7.30
C MET A 65 -3.77 -1.18 7.23
N MET A 66 -4.76 -2.06 7.42
CA MET A 66 -6.17 -1.67 7.49
C MET A 66 -6.42 -0.73 8.67
N THR A 67 -5.87 -1.02 9.85
CA THR A 67 -6.01 -0.14 11.02
C THR A 67 -5.29 1.19 10.80
N THR A 68 -4.08 1.20 10.24
CA THR A 68 -3.32 2.42 9.99
C THR A 68 -4.01 3.31 8.97
N MET A 69 -4.40 2.76 7.81
CA MET A 69 -5.09 3.51 6.76
C MET A 69 -6.48 3.95 7.24
N GLY A 70 -7.23 3.09 7.93
CA GLY A 70 -8.54 3.44 8.49
C GLY A 70 -8.46 4.56 9.51
N THR A 71 -7.49 4.49 10.43
CA THR A 71 -7.24 5.56 11.42
C THR A 71 -6.83 6.86 10.72
N GLY A 72 -5.92 6.80 9.75
CA GLY A 72 -5.52 7.96 8.95
C GLY A 72 -6.71 8.61 8.22
N THR A 73 -7.59 7.81 7.61
CA THR A 73 -8.82 8.30 6.96
C THR A 73 -9.73 9.00 7.96
N ILE A 74 -9.98 8.41 9.14
CA ILE A 74 -10.81 9.03 10.18
C ILE A 74 -10.21 10.36 10.65
N LEU A 75 -8.89 10.41 10.83
CA LEU A 75 -8.18 11.63 11.24
C LEU A 75 -8.29 12.73 10.17
N LEU A 76 -8.20 12.40 8.88
CA LEU A 76 -8.39 13.38 7.80
C LEU A 76 -9.83 13.89 7.73
N VAL A 77 -10.83 13.03 7.98
CA VAL A 77 -12.24 13.47 8.07
C VAL A 77 -12.43 14.42 9.26
N ALA A 78 -11.88 14.06 10.43
CA ALA A 78 -11.92 14.92 11.61
C ALA A 78 -11.20 16.25 11.39
N GLN A 79 -10.06 16.24 10.69
CA GLN A 79 -9.33 17.43 10.31
C GLN A 79 -10.14 18.32 9.36
N ALA A 80 -10.71 17.75 8.30
CA ALA A 80 -11.56 18.48 7.37
C ALA A 80 -12.75 19.12 8.09
N TRP A 81 -13.36 18.41 9.05
CA TRP A 81 -14.42 18.97 9.90
C TRP A 81 -13.93 20.13 10.77
N GLN A 82 -12.78 19.98 11.44
CA GLN A 82 -12.23 21.02 12.33
C GLN A 82 -11.82 22.30 11.59
N LEU A 83 -11.44 22.17 10.33
CA LEU A 83 -11.05 23.27 9.47
C LEU A 83 -12.20 23.73 8.56
N ASP A 84 -13.45 23.51 8.98
CA ASP A 84 -14.68 23.93 8.29
C ASP A 84 -14.71 23.56 6.79
N PHE A 85 -14.16 22.41 6.46
CA PHE A 85 -14.02 21.88 5.10
C PHE A 85 -13.28 22.83 4.15
N ALA A 86 -12.24 23.51 4.66
CA ALA A 86 -11.29 24.25 3.84
C ALA A 86 -10.72 23.36 2.71
N TRP A 87 -10.36 23.99 1.59
CA TRP A 87 -10.01 23.26 0.37
C TRP A 87 -8.73 22.43 0.53
N GLU A 88 -7.80 22.85 1.39
CA GLU A 88 -6.53 22.18 1.69
C GLU A 88 -6.74 20.78 2.28
N PRO A 89 -7.33 20.60 3.48
CA PRO A 89 -7.59 19.28 4.06
C PRO A 89 -8.59 18.46 3.24
N LEU A 90 -9.55 19.12 2.58
CA LEU A 90 -10.51 18.45 1.71
C LEU A 90 -9.82 17.81 0.49
N THR A 91 -8.83 18.49 -0.09
CA THR A 91 -8.02 17.95 -1.21
C THR A 91 -7.27 16.69 -0.78
N VAL A 92 -6.61 16.72 0.40
CA VAL A 92 -5.90 15.54 0.93
C VAL A 92 -6.87 14.36 1.10
N LEU A 93 -8.03 14.61 1.70
CA LEU A 93 -9.06 13.59 1.92
C LEU A 93 -9.60 13.01 0.61
N ILE A 94 -9.96 13.85 -0.36
CA ILE A 94 -10.47 13.40 -1.66
C ILE A 94 -9.45 12.54 -2.38
N VAL A 95 -8.18 12.98 -2.41
CA VAL A 95 -7.10 12.21 -3.06
C VAL A 95 -6.95 10.85 -2.39
N LEU A 96 -6.93 10.79 -1.06
CA LEU A 96 -6.87 9.51 -0.35
C LEU A 96 -8.05 8.61 -0.70
N LEU A 97 -9.28 9.14 -0.68
CA LEU A 97 -10.49 8.37 -0.98
C LEU A 97 -10.48 7.82 -2.42
N LEU A 98 -10.01 8.60 -3.38
CA LEU A 98 -9.84 8.14 -4.77
C LEU A 98 -8.80 7.01 -4.86
N CYS A 99 -7.66 7.14 -4.17
CA CYS A 99 -6.66 6.09 -4.12
C CYS A 99 -7.18 4.81 -3.42
N LEU A 100 -7.88 4.94 -2.30
CA LEU A 100 -8.50 3.83 -1.58
C LEU A 100 -9.56 3.14 -2.44
N GLY A 101 -10.43 3.92 -3.10
CA GLY A 101 -11.45 3.39 -4.02
C GLY A 101 -10.81 2.62 -5.18
N TYR A 102 -9.75 3.17 -5.78
CA TYR A 102 -8.98 2.48 -6.82
C TYR A 102 -8.37 1.17 -6.30
N MET A 103 -7.71 1.21 -5.13
CA MET A 103 -7.12 0.01 -4.54
C MET A 103 -8.19 -1.05 -4.25
N LEU A 104 -9.28 -0.70 -3.57
CA LEU A 104 -10.37 -1.63 -3.22
C LEU A 104 -10.98 -2.28 -4.47
N SER A 105 -11.16 -1.53 -5.55
CA SER A 105 -11.67 -2.06 -6.83
C SER A 105 -10.74 -3.12 -7.45
N ARG A 106 -9.45 -3.10 -7.11
CA ARG A 106 -8.42 -4.02 -7.61
C ARG A 106 -8.06 -5.11 -6.59
N LEU A 107 -8.36 -4.90 -5.30
CA LEU A 107 -7.86 -5.67 -4.17
C LEU A 107 -8.47 -7.07 -4.09
N PHE A 108 -9.80 -7.15 -4.08
CA PHE A 108 -10.51 -8.40 -3.79
C PHE A 108 -10.27 -9.47 -4.86
N GLY A 109 -10.33 -9.12 -6.15
CA GLY A 109 -10.07 -10.07 -7.22
C GLY A 109 -8.61 -10.54 -7.38
N ARG A 110 -7.64 -9.85 -6.75
CA ARG A 110 -6.20 -10.14 -6.91
C ARG A 110 -5.55 -10.79 -5.69
N ILE A 111 -6.02 -10.49 -4.47
CA ILE A 111 -5.44 -11.08 -3.25
C ILE A 111 -5.88 -12.54 -3.07
N GLU A 112 -7.13 -12.86 -3.39
CA GLU A 112 -7.70 -14.21 -3.20
C GLU A 112 -7.06 -15.24 -4.13
N ALA A 113 -6.61 -14.82 -5.33
CA ALA A 113 -5.88 -15.67 -6.26
C ALA A 113 -4.44 -16.01 -5.82
N VAL A 114 -3.90 -15.37 -4.78
CA VAL A 114 -2.46 -15.45 -4.41
C VAL A 114 -2.26 -15.98 -3.00
N LYS A 115 -3.15 -15.61 -2.06
CA LYS A 115 -2.99 -15.92 -0.64
C LYS A 115 -3.09 -17.42 -0.33
N ASP A 116 -3.85 -18.16 -1.13
CA ASP A 116 -4.16 -19.57 -0.89
C ASP A 116 -3.37 -20.52 -1.79
N TYR A 117 -2.49 -20.01 -2.66
CA TYR A 117 -1.68 -20.85 -3.53
C TYR A 117 -0.34 -21.24 -2.87
N PRO A 118 0.01 -22.54 -2.83
CA PRO A 118 1.27 -23.00 -2.26
C PRO A 118 2.48 -22.43 -3.01
N SER A 119 3.48 -21.94 -2.29
CA SER A 119 4.71 -21.35 -2.86
C SER A 119 5.54 -22.35 -3.68
N ASP A 120 5.34 -23.65 -3.47
CA ASP A 120 5.93 -24.80 -4.17
C ASP A 120 5.05 -25.33 -5.30
N GLY A 121 3.87 -24.74 -5.54
CA GLY A 121 2.97 -25.10 -6.64
C GLY A 121 3.48 -24.68 -8.03
N ASP A 122 2.59 -24.70 -9.03
CA ASP A 122 2.88 -24.23 -10.39
C ASP A 122 3.55 -22.84 -10.38
N ILE A 123 4.73 -22.78 -10.99
CA ILE A 123 5.56 -21.58 -11.01
C ILE A 123 4.91 -20.44 -11.79
N GLU A 124 4.10 -20.74 -12.80
CA GLU A 124 3.39 -19.74 -13.59
C GLU A 124 2.44 -18.94 -12.69
N ILE A 125 1.66 -19.66 -11.88
CA ILE A 125 0.70 -19.10 -10.93
C ILE A 125 1.42 -18.32 -9.82
N VAL A 126 2.51 -18.87 -9.25
CA VAL A 126 3.31 -18.18 -8.22
C VAL A 126 3.84 -16.84 -8.74
N ARG A 127 4.34 -16.80 -9.98
CA ARG A 127 4.91 -15.60 -10.58
C ARG A 127 3.85 -14.57 -10.90
N GLU A 128 2.71 -14.98 -11.45
CA GLU A 128 1.57 -14.08 -11.63
C GLU A 128 1.09 -13.48 -10.32
N GLY A 129 0.95 -14.32 -9.30
CA GLY A 129 0.48 -13.88 -7.99
C GLY A 129 1.44 -12.90 -7.34
N LEU A 130 2.73 -13.22 -7.36
CA LEU A 130 3.80 -12.35 -6.90
C LEU A 130 3.79 -11.00 -7.62
N GLY A 131 3.67 -11.00 -8.95
CA GLY A 131 3.63 -9.77 -9.75
C GLY A 131 2.41 -8.90 -9.44
N LYS A 132 1.21 -9.51 -9.35
CA LYS A 132 -0.03 -8.80 -9.01
C LYS A 132 0.01 -8.20 -7.61
N LEU A 133 0.55 -8.94 -6.66
CA LEU A 133 0.68 -8.54 -5.26
C LEU A 133 1.68 -7.39 -5.08
N ALA A 134 2.89 -7.52 -5.63
CA ALA A 134 3.88 -6.46 -5.60
C ALA A 134 3.37 -5.19 -6.29
N ALA A 135 2.68 -5.32 -7.44
CA ALA A 135 2.04 -4.18 -8.10
C ALA A 135 1.05 -3.44 -7.17
N LEU A 136 0.26 -4.18 -6.40
CA LEU A 136 -0.70 -3.62 -5.46
C LEU A 136 -0.01 -2.90 -4.28
N HIS A 137 1.07 -3.47 -3.74
CA HIS A 137 1.87 -2.82 -2.70
C HIS A 137 2.48 -1.50 -3.18
N HIS A 138 2.99 -1.46 -4.42
CA HIS A 138 3.52 -0.23 -5.00
C HIS A 138 2.43 0.84 -5.23
N VAL A 139 1.20 0.45 -5.57
CA VAL A 139 0.06 1.38 -5.59
C VAL A 139 -0.22 1.94 -4.19
N GLY A 140 -0.19 1.08 -3.17
CA GLY A 140 -0.32 1.50 -1.76
C GLY A 140 0.78 2.47 -1.32
N LEU A 141 2.04 2.21 -1.73
CA LEU A 141 3.16 3.11 -1.49
C LEU A 141 2.90 4.49 -2.09
N VAL A 142 2.57 4.55 -3.38
CA VAL A 142 2.31 5.81 -4.08
C VAL A 142 1.14 6.56 -3.44
N SER A 143 0.06 5.87 -3.09
CA SER A 143 -1.09 6.47 -2.39
C SER A 143 -0.67 7.08 -1.06
N SER A 144 -0.01 6.31 -0.19
CA SER A 144 0.40 6.80 1.13
C SER A 144 1.41 7.94 1.05
N ALA A 145 2.37 7.87 0.12
CA ALA A 145 3.36 8.92 -0.10
C ALA A 145 2.73 10.20 -0.66
N LEU A 146 1.79 10.10 -1.59
CA LEU A 146 1.07 11.24 -2.13
C LEU A 146 0.21 11.92 -1.06
N THR A 147 -0.55 11.14 -0.29
CA THR A 147 -1.35 11.68 0.82
C THR A 147 -0.46 12.35 1.87
N LEU A 148 0.66 11.74 2.25
CA LEU A 148 1.63 12.33 3.16
C LEU A 148 2.21 13.63 2.62
N LEU A 149 2.60 13.65 1.34
CA LEU A 149 3.16 14.84 0.70
C LEU A 149 2.14 15.98 0.75
N LEU A 150 0.90 15.74 0.31
CA LEU A 150 -0.16 16.75 0.33
C LEU A 150 -0.46 17.23 1.74
N GLN A 151 -0.50 16.32 2.72
CA GLN A 151 -0.70 16.66 4.13
C GLN A 151 0.38 17.61 4.65
N VAL A 152 1.64 17.32 4.33
CA VAL A 152 2.76 18.16 4.72
C VAL A 152 2.72 19.52 4.02
N THR A 153 2.47 19.54 2.72
CA THR A 153 2.58 20.77 1.91
C THR A 153 1.37 21.70 1.99
N LEU A 154 0.17 21.17 2.18
CA LEU A 154 -1.07 21.97 2.16
C LEU A 154 -1.60 22.27 3.56
N VAL A 155 -1.29 21.44 4.55
CA VAL A 155 -1.89 21.56 5.89
C VAL A 155 -0.86 21.84 6.99
N CYS A 156 0.35 21.28 6.87
CA CYS A 156 1.39 21.45 7.88
C CYS A 156 2.45 22.53 7.55
N ALA A 157 2.46 23.03 6.30
CA ALA A 157 3.35 24.09 5.84
C ALA A 157 2.81 25.48 6.24
#